data_AF-A0A0H5CF11-F1
#
_entry.id   AF-A0A0H5CF11-F1
#
_cell.length_a   1.000
_cell.length_b   1.000
_cell.length_c   1.000
_cell.angle_alpha   90.00
_cell.angle_beta   90.00
_cell.angle_gamma   90.00
#
_symmetry.space_group_name_H-M   'P 1'
#
loop_
_entity.id
_entity.type
_entity.pdbx_description
1 polymer ?
#
loop_
_entity_poly.entity_id
_entity_poly.type
_entity_poly.pdbx_seq_one_letter_code
_entity_poly.pdbx_strand_id
1 'polypeptide(L)'
;MSDQTTSESPEASSSFDIKTHFPAARIKKLMQSDEDIGKVAQATPVVVGRALEFFLANLVQASAEQAKISGTKRVTAQHVKSAIQSDDKFDFLVDTICSTEAKEE
;
A
#
# COMPACT_ATOMS: atom_id res chain seq x y z
N MET A 1 11.56 36.74 -38.96
CA MET A 1 11.43 35.39 -39.53
C MET A 1 12.54 34.57 -38.92
N SER A 2 12.38 33.58 -38.05
CA SER A 2 11.27 32.97 -37.34
C SER A 2 11.93 32.06 -36.26
N ASP A 3 11.31 31.99 -35.07
CA ASP A 3 11.32 30.90 -34.06
C ASP A 3 12.67 30.30 -33.60
N GLN A 4 13.16 30.51 -32.36
CA GLN A 4 12.70 29.95 -31.06
C GLN A 4 12.43 28.43 -31.19
N THR A 5 13.22 27.53 -30.59
CA THR A 5 13.22 27.21 -29.16
C THR A 5 14.42 26.33 -28.79
N THR A 6 15.21 26.78 -27.84
CA THR A 6 16.00 25.92 -26.93
C THR A 6 15.02 25.19 -26.02
N SER A 7 15.10 23.86 -25.94
CA SER A 7 14.52 23.10 -24.82
C SER A 7 15.23 21.75 -24.70
N GLU A 8 16.52 21.78 -24.37
CA GLU A 8 17.12 20.67 -23.62
C GLU A 8 16.51 20.72 -22.21
N SER A 9 15.52 19.87 -21.97
CA SER A 9 15.06 19.58 -20.62
C SER A 9 15.99 18.50 -20.06
N PRO A 10 16.67 18.70 -18.92
CA PRO A 10 17.45 17.64 -18.32
C PRO A 10 16.47 16.61 -17.76
N GLU A 11 16.37 15.44 -18.41
CA GLU A 11 15.73 14.30 -17.79
C GLU A 11 16.50 13.95 -16.54
N ALA A 12 15.96 14.33 -15.38
CA ALA A 12 16.45 13.93 -14.07
C ALA A 12 16.29 12.41 -13.93
N SER A 13 17.21 11.68 -14.52
CA SER A 13 17.45 10.26 -14.32
C SER A 13 18.20 10.03 -13.00
N SER A 14 17.66 10.59 -11.91
CA SER A 14 18.08 10.13 -10.59
C SER A 14 17.34 8.82 -10.32
N SER A 15 17.92 7.72 -10.79
CA SER A 15 17.50 6.37 -10.41
C SER A 15 17.58 6.25 -8.89
N PHE A 16 16.43 6.35 -8.22
CA PHE A 16 16.31 5.88 -6.85
C PHE A 16 16.23 4.36 -6.92
N ASP A 17 17.30 3.67 -6.53
CA ASP A 17 17.33 2.20 -6.45
C ASP A 17 16.46 1.70 -5.27
N ILE A 18 15.15 1.95 -5.36
CA ILE A 18 14.17 1.47 -4.40
C ILE A 18 13.89 0.02 -4.75
N LYS A 19 14.35 -0.88 -3.89
CA LYS A 19 14.10 -2.32 -4.01
C LYS A 19 12.87 -2.70 -3.18
N THR A 20 11.99 -3.49 -3.77
CA THR A 20 10.82 -4.08 -3.12
C THR A 20 10.62 -5.52 -3.61
N HIS A 21 10.12 -6.38 -2.74
CA HIS A 21 9.69 -7.73 -3.03
C HIS A 21 8.37 -7.78 -3.81
N PHE A 22 7.64 -6.67 -3.90
CA PHE A 22 6.39 -6.62 -4.66
C PHE A 22 6.63 -6.33 -6.15
N PRO A 23 6.02 -7.11 -7.06
CA PRO A 23 6.20 -6.90 -8.49
C PRO A 23 5.48 -5.63 -8.96
N ALA A 24 6.25 -4.65 -9.43
CA ALA A 24 5.76 -3.35 -9.92
C ALA A 24 4.66 -3.48 -10.98
N ALA A 25 4.77 -4.45 -11.89
CA ALA A 25 3.75 -4.71 -12.92
C ALA A 25 2.39 -5.12 -12.32
N ARG A 26 2.38 -5.89 -11.21
CA ARG A 26 1.15 -6.31 -10.55
C ARG A 26 0.50 -5.14 -9.81
N ILE A 27 1.31 -4.34 -9.12
CA ILE A 27 0.84 -3.11 -8.46
C ILE A 27 0.22 -2.18 -9.50
N LYS A 28 0.91 -1.93 -10.62
CA LYS A 28 0.38 -1.10 -11.71
C LYS A 28 -0.98 -1.62 -12.22
N LYS A 29 -1.12 -2.93 -12.41
CA LYS A 29 -2.39 -3.54 -12.87
C LYS A 29 -3.53 -3.35 -11.86
N LEU A 30 -3.25 -3.44 -10.56
CA LEU A 30 -4.24 -3.21 -9.50
C LEU A 30 -4.57 -1.71 -9.35
N MET A 31 -3.61 -0.83 -9.53
CA MET A 31 -3.88 0.61 -9.56
C MET A 31 -4.79 0.96 -10.74
N GLN A 32 -4.51 0.45 -11.94
CA GLN A 32 -5.28 0.73 -13.14
C GLN A 32 -6.56 -0.13 -13.30
N SER A 33 -6.93 -0.93 -12.30
CA SER A 33 -8.28 -1.52 -12.25
C SER A 33 -9.31 -0.52 -11.74
N ASP A 34 -8.86 0.56 -11.11
CA ASP A 34 -9.67 1.73 -10.81
C ASP A 34 -9.78 2.59 -12.09
N GLU A 35 -11.01 2.84 -12.55
CA GLU A 35 -11.28 3.58 -13.78
C GLU A 35 -10.85 5.06 -13.70
N ASP A 36 -10.76 5.61 -12.49
CA ASP A 36 -10.31 6.99 -12.25
C ASP A 36 -8.78 7.13 -12.35
N ILE A 37 -8.04 6.01 -12.41
CA ILE A 37 -6.58 5.99 -12.50
C ILE A 37 -6.13 5.84 -13.96
N GLY A 38 -5.66 6.94 -14.54
CA GLY A 38 -5.10 6.99 -15.90
C GLY A 38 -3.67 6.42 -16.04
N LYS A 39 -2.79 7.19 -16.67
CA LYS A 39 -1.38 6.78 -16.89
C LYS A 39 -0.58 6.89 -15.60
N VAL A 40 0.13 5.83 -15.25
CA VAL A 40 0.99 5.76 -14.05
C VAL A 40 2.47 5.82 -14.44
N ALA A 41 3.25 6.69 -13.79
CA ALA A 41 4.69 6.80 -13.97
C ALA A 41 5.42 5.53 -13.49
N GLN A 42 6.57 5.20 -14.07
CA GLN A 42 7.30 3.96 -13.74
C GLN A 42 7.76 3.90 -12.27
N ALA A 43 8.08 5.04 -11.66
CA ALA A 43 8.51 5.10 -10.27
C ALA A 43 7.37 4.82 -9.26
N THR A 44 6.12 5.15 -9.62
CA THR A 44 4.99 5.11 -8.68
C THR A 44 4.73 3.69 -8.14
N PRO A 45 4.62 2.64 -8.96
CA PRO A 45 4.39 1.28 -8.45
C PRO A 45 5.54 0.76 -7.58
N VAL A 46 6.78 1.20 -7.83
CA VAL A 46 7.97 0.80 -7.06
C VAL A 46 7.91 1.39 -5.65
N VAL A 47 7.60 2.69 -5.53
CA VAL A 47 7.44 3.38 -4.25
C VAL A 47 6.27 2.80 -3.47
N VAL A 48 5.13 2.56 -4.13
CA VAL A 48 3.96 1.91 -3.52
C VAL A 48 4.34 0.52 -3.00
N GLY A 49 5.09 -0.28 -3.76
CA GLY A 49 5.55 -1.59 -3.31
C GLY A 49 6.37 -1.52 -2.02
N ARG A 50 7.26 -0.53 -1.92
CA ARG A 50 8.03 -0.30 -0.69
C ARG A 50 7.15 0.17 0.48
N ALA A 51 6.18 1.03 0.22
CA ALA A 51 5.23 1.47 1.24
C ALA A 51 4.36 0.31 1.75
N LEU A 52 3.94 -0.60 0.85
CA LEU A 52 3.19 -1.80 1.19
C LEU A 52 3.98 -2.73 2.12
N GLU A 53 5.30 -2.85 1.96
CA GLU A 53 6.13 -3.63 2.89
C GLU A 53 6.10 -3.05 4.31
N PHE A 54 6.29 -1.74 4.44
CA PHE A 54 6.23 -1.08 5.74
C PHE A 54 4.84 -1.18 6.36
N PHE A 55 3.81 -1.01 5.54
CA PHE A 55 2.43 -1.17 5.97
C PHE A 55 2.15 -2.59 6.52
N LEU A 56 2.54 -3.64 5.79
CA LEU A 56 2.35 -5.01 6.24
C LEU A 56 3.16 -5.33 7.49
N ALA A 57 4.41 -4.85 7.57
CA ALA A 57 5.23 -5.02 8.78
C ALA A 57 4.55 -4.40 10.00
N ASN A 58 4.05 -3.17 9.87
CA ASN A 58 3.36 -2.46 10.95
C ASN A 58 2.08 -3.18 11.36
N LEU A 59 1.25 -3.61 10.40
CA LEU A 59 0.01 -4.32 10.69
C LEU A 59 0.26 -5.67 11.38
N VAL A 60 1.24 -6.43 10.91
CA VAL A 60 1.63 -7.72 11.52
C VAL A 60 2.18 -7.50 12.93
N GLN A 61 2.99 -6.46 13.14
CA GLN A 61 3.53 -6.15 14.46
C GLN A 61 2.43 -5.78 15.46
N ALA A 62 1.50 -4.90 15.06
CA ALA A 62 0.34 -4.54 15.89
C ALA A 62 -0.53 -5.76 16.20
N SER A 63 -0.79 -6.61 15.20
CA SER A 63 -1.55 -7.86 15.39
C SER A 63 -0.83 -8.85 16.32
N ALA A 64 0.50 -8.92 16.25
CA ALA A 64 1.30 -9.75 17.13
C ALA A 64 1.29 -9.24 18.59
N GLU A 65 1.23 -7.92 18.79
CA GLU A 65 1.06 -7.32 20.11
C GLU A 65 -0.29 -7.70 20.73
N GLN A 66 -1.37 -7.62 19.96
CA GLN A 66 -2.70 -8.08 20.39
C GLN A 66 -2.72 -9.58 20.74
N ALA A 67 -2.01 -10.41 19.97
CA ALA A 67 -1.85 -11.83 20.27
C ALA A 67 -1.12 -12.07 21.61
N LYS A 68 -0.05 -11.30 21.88
CA LYS A 68 0.70 -11.37 23.14
C LYS A 68 -0.16 -10.97 24.34
N ILE A 69 -0.96 -9.90 24.20
CA ILE A 69 -1.92 -9.47 25.23
C ILE A 69 -2.92 -10.59 25.52
N SER A 70 -3.36 -11.31 24.48
CA SER A 70 -4.26 -12.45 24.57
C SER A 70 -3.58 -13.75 25.08
N GLY A 71 -2.29 -13.70 25.44
CA GLY A 71 -1.54 -14.84 25.99
C GLY A 71 -1.12 -15.90 24.96
N THR A 72 -1.22 -15.62 23.66
CA THR A 72 -0.90 -16.58 22.59
C THR A 72 0.21 -16.09 21.67
N LYS A 73 1.01 -17.03 21.16
CA LYS A 73 2.05 -16.76 20.16
C LYS A 73 1.50 -16.80 18.74
N ARG A 74 0.25 -17.24 18.55
CA ARG A 74 -0.38 -17.39 17.23
C ARG A 74 -1.23 -16.17 16.92
N VAL A 75 -0.92 -15.47 15.83
CA VAL A 75 -1.76 -14.40 15.30
C VAL A 75 -3.01 -15.01 14.65
N THR A 76 -4.18 -14.47 14.96
CA THR A 76 -5.48 -14.92 14.45
C THR A 76 -6.20 -13.73 13.83
N ALA A 77 -7.27 -13.97 13.07
CA ALA A 77 -8.08 -12.90 12.48
C ALA A 77 -8.63 -11.92 13.53
N GLN A 78 -8.95 -12.41 14.75
CA GLN A 78 -9.42 -11.55 15.83
C GLN A 78 -8.34 -10.54 16.27
N HIS A 79 -7.08 -10.97 16.39
CA HIS A 79 -5.99 -10.06 16.74
C HIS A 79 -5.75 -8.98 15.68
N VAL A 80 -5.96 -9.31 14.40
CA VAL A 80 -5.88 -8.33 13.30
C VAL A 80 -7.01 -7.31 13.41
N LYS A 81 -8.24 -7.75 13.68
CA LYS A 81 -9.38 -6.84 13.90
C LYS A 81 -9.15 -5.93 15.09
N SER A 82 -8.69 -6.47 16.22
CA SER A 82 -8.34 -5.68 17.40
C SER A 82 -7.23 -4.67 17.11
N ALA A 83 -6.20 -5.05 16.35
CA ALA A 83 -5.12 -4.14 15.96
C ALA A 83 -5.64 -2.98 15.12
N ILE A 84 -6.51 -3.27 14.13
CA ILE A 84 -7.14 -2.26 13.27
C ILE A 84 -7.99 -1.28 14.10
N GLN A 85 -8.79 -1.78 15.04
CA GLN A 85 -9.65 -0.94 15.89
C GLN A 85 -8.88 -0.13 16.93
N SER A 86 -7.63 -0.50 17.23
CA SER A 86 -6.81 0.14 18.26
C SER A 86 -5.92 1.27 17.77
N ASP A 87 -5.73 1.41 16.45
CA ASP A 87 -4.82 2.39 15.87
C ASP A 87 -5.49 3.11 14.70
N ASP A 88 -5.71 4.42 14.86
CA ASP A 88 -6.35 5.30 13.87
C ASP A 88 -5.67 5.27 12.49
N LYS A 89 -4.38 4.89 12.41
CA LYS A 89 -3.70 4.72 11.11
C LYS A 89 -4.29 3.60 10.26
N PHE A 90 -5.03 2.67 10.87
CA PHE A 90 -5.71 1.57 10.18
C PHE A 90 -7.21 1.80 10.01
N ASP A 91 -7.73 2.98 10.31
CA ASP A 91 -9.18 3.29 10.26
C ASP A 91 -9.80 2.97 8.89
N PHE A 92 -9.05 3.20 7.80
CA PHE A 92 -9.45 2.87 6.43
C PHE A 92 -9.77 1.38 6.20
N LEU A 93 -9.36 0.47 7.11
CA LEU A 93 -9.65 -0.95 7.06
C LEU A 93 -10.87 -1.36 7.88
N VAL A 94 -11.36 -0.51 8.79
CA VAL A 94 -12.42 -0.87 9.75
C VAL A 94 -13.66 -1.35 9.00
N ASP A 95 -14.13 -0.56 8.03
CA ASP A 95 -15.33 -0.87 7.28
C ASP A 95 -15.20 -2.11 6.37
N THR A 96 -13.99 -2.44 5.96
CA THR A 96 -13.77 -3.59 5.05
C THR A 96 -13.52 -4.89 5.82
N ILE A 97 -12.88 -4.83 6.99
CA ILE A 97 -12.37 -5.99 7.72
C ILE A 97 -13.15 -6.26 9.01
N CYS A 98 -13.60 -5.22 9.69
CA CYS A 98 -14.33 -5.32 10.96
C CYS A 98 -15.84 -5.34 10.75
N SER A 99 -16.37 -4.65 9.73
CA SER A 99 -17.78 -4.74 9.37
C SER A 99 -18.08 -6.09 8.74
N THR A 100 -18.62 -7.00 9.53
CA THR A 100 -19.26 -8.21 9.03
C THR A 100 -20.60 -7.83 8.41
N GLU A 101 -20.59 -7.35 7.17
CA GLU A 101 -21.77 -7.48 6.34
C GLU A 101 -21.69 -8.83 5.63
N ALA A 102 -22.57 -9.74 6.03
CA ALA A 102 -23.03 -10.80 5.16
C ALA A 102 -23.67 -10.13 3.93
N LYS A 103 -22.87 -9.85 2.90
CA LYS A 103 -23.42 -9.59 1.56
C LYS A 103 -23.79 -10.95 0.96
N GLU A 104 -24.99 -11.41 1.32
CA GLU A 104 -25.79 -12.22 0.41
C GLU A 104 -26.17 -11.33 -0.78
N GLU A 105 -25.52 -11.56 -1.92
CA GLU A 105 -26.10 -11.45 -3.27
C GLU A 105 -25.26 -12.25 -4.26
#